data_AF-A0A1F6LI96-F1
#
_entry.id   AF-A0A1F6LI96-F1
#
_cell.length_a   1.000
_cell.length_b   1.000
_cell.length_c   1.000
_cell.angle_alpha   90.00
_cell.angle_beta   90.00
_cell.angle_gamma   90.00
#
_symmetry.space_group_name_H-M   'P 1'
#
loop_
_entity.id
_entity.type
_entity.pdbx_description
1 polymer ?
#
loop_
_entity_poly.entity_id
_entity_poly.type
_entity_poly.pdbx_seq_one_letter_code
_entity_poly.pdbx_strand_id
1 'polypeptide(L)'
;MPYTAEISRTNPSCFLFLIDQSGSMSDTFGTNGTARPKSEGVADAVNRLLQNLAIKCAKSEGIRDYYHVGVIGYGAAVGPAFNNSLSGKTLAPISEIADHPARMEERTKKVDDGAGGLVDQTVKFPIWFDAVANGGTPMCQALTQAERVLTEWIAQHPNGFPPS
;
A
#
# COMPACT_ATOMS: atom_id res chain seq x y z
N MET A 1 -4.08 28.74 -4.95
CA MET A 1 -4.91 28.28 -6.08
C MET A 1 -5.18 26.79 -5.86
N PRO A 2 -6.42 26.32 -5.70
CA PRO A 2 -6.68 24.88 -5.67
C PRO A 2 -6.34 24.28 -7.03
N TYR A 3 -5.63 23.14 -7.03
CA TYR A 3 -5.20 22.47 -8.25
C TYR A 3 -6.41 21.93 -9.04
N THR A 4 -6.50 22.25 -10.33
CA THR A 4 -7.62 21.88 -11.21
C THR A 4 -7.32 20.71 -12.15
N ALA A 5 -6.09 20.20 -12.16
CA ALA A 5 -5.71 19.07 -13.00
C ALA A 5 -6.32 17.77 -12.46
N GLU A 6 -7.08 17.06 -13.30
CA GLU A 6 -7.69 15.77 -12.95
C GLU A 6 -6.66 14.64 -13.07
N ILE A 7 -6.68 13.72 -12.10
CA ILE A 7 -5.84 12.52 -12.14
C ILE A 7 -6.32 11.62 -13.27
N SER A 8 -5.41 11.28 -14.19
CA SER A 8 -5.73 10.50 -15.40
C SER A 8 -4.51 9.67 -15.83
N ARG A 9 -4.63 8.90 -16.92
CA ARG A 9 -3.49 8.15 -17.49
C ARG A 9 -2.40 9.07 -18.04
N THR A 10 -2.78 10.26 -18.51
CA THR A 10 -1.83 11.25 -19.04
C THR A 10 -1.22 12.11 -17.94
N ASN A 11 -1.94 12.27 -16.81
CA ASN A 11 -1.51 12.98 -15.61
C ASN A 11 -1.63 12.06 -14.38
N PRO A 12 -0.77 11.03 -14.27
CA PRO A 12 -0.88 10.08 -13.16
C PRO A 12 -0.46 10.73 -11.84
N SER A 13 -0.83 10.13 -10.71
CA SER A 13 -0.33 10.49 -9.38
C SER A 13 0.60 9.42 -8.82
N CYS A 14 1.52 9.83 -7.94
CA CYS A 14 2.42 8.93 -7.24
C CYS A 14 1.98 8.76 -5.77
N PHE A 15 1.78 7.52 -5.34
CA PHE A 15 1.63 7.16 -3.92
C PHE A 15 2.88 6.41 -3.46
N LEU A 16 3.68 7.03 -2.60
CA LEU A 16 4.82 6.37 -1.98
C LEU A 16 4.58 6.20 -0.48
N PHE A 17 4.49 4.95 -0.02
CA PHE A 17 4.30 4.61 1.38
C PHE A 17 5.64 4.32 2.04
N LEU A 18 5.93 4.99 3.16
CA LEU A 18 7.08 4.69 4.02
C LEU A 18 6.58 3.98 5.27
N ILE A 19 6.96 2.71 5.42
CA ILE A 19 6.46 1.83 6.47
C ILE A 19 7.55 1.62 7.52
N ASP A 20 7.27 2.07 8.75
CA ASP A 20 8.10 1.73 9.91
C ASP A 20 8.00 0.22 10.16
N GLN A 21 9.14 -0.44 10.14
CA GLN A 21 9.32 -1.86 10.41
C GLN A 21 10.25 -2.08 11.59
N SER A 22 10.49 -1.07 12.44
CA SER A 22 11.34 -1.17 13.62
C SER A 22 10.83 -2.18 14.64
N GLY A 23 11.69 -2.61 15.56
CA GLY A 23 11.32 -3.56 16.62
C GLY A 23 10.12 -3.10 17.48
N SER A 24 9.91 -1.79 17.65
CA SER A 24 8.77 -1.23 18.38
C SER A 24 7.40 -1.52 17.72
N MET A 25 7.41 -1.91 16.44
CA MET A 25 6.20 -2.31 15.72
C MET A 25 5.71 -3.70 16.13
N SER A 26 6.47 -4.44 16.95
CA SER A 26 6.03 -5.69 17.58
C SER A 26 5.07 -5.46 18.76
N ASP A 27 5.07 -4.25 19.34
CA ASP A 27 4.13 -3.89 20.40
C ASP A 27 2.69 -4.07 19.93
N THR A 28 1.84 -4.59 20.81
CA THR A 28 0.42 -4.74 20.50
C THR A 28 -0.35 -3.44 20.68
N PHE A 29 -1.34 -3.21 19.82
CA PHE A 29 -2.33 -2.15 19.98
C PHE A 29 -3.75 -2.73 19.95
N GLY A 30 -4.71 -2.04 20.58
CA GLY A 30 -6.10 -2.49 20.73
C GLY A 30 -6.47 -2.85 22.17
N THR A 31 -7.74 -3.21 22.40
CA THR A 31 -8.26 -3.63 23.71
C THR A 31 -8.29 -5.15 23.83
N ASN A 32 -8.52 -5.67 25.04
CA ASN A 32 -8.58 -7.11 25.31
C ASN A 32 -9.53 -7.82 24.33
N GLY A 33 -9.01 -8.84 23.62
CA GLY A 33 -9.72 -9.61 22.60
C GLY A 33 -9.46 -9.20 21.15
N THR A 34 -8.87 -8.02 20.91
CA THR A 34 -8.48 -7.56 19.56
C THR A 34 -7.04 -7.05 19.48
N ALA A 35 -6.25 -7.27 20.54
CA ALA A 35 -4.85 -6.88 20.59
C ALA A 35 -4.05 -7.60 19.50
N ARG A 36 -3.34 -6.82 18.67
CA ARG A 36 -2.48 -7.32 17.59
C ARG A 36 -1.25 -6.43 17.44
N PRO A 37 -0.12 -6.95 16.93
CA PRO A 37 1.07 -6.15 16.67
C PRO A 37 0.79 -4.94 15.77
N LYS A 38 1.40 -3.78 16.07
CA LYS A 38 1.31 -2.56 15.24
C LYS A 38 1.71 -2.84 13.79
N SER A 39 2.75 -3.64 13.57
CA SER A 39 3.23 -4.04 12.23
C SER A 39 2.14 -4.72 11.41
N GLU A 40 1.40 -5.66 12.00
CA GLU A 40 0.26 -6.28 11.34
C GLU A 40 -0.80 -5.24 11.02
N GLY A 41 -1.14 -4.37 11.98
CA GLY A 41 -2.12 -3.30 11.80
C GLY A 41 -1.85 -2.44 10.57
N VAL A 42 -0.61 -1.99 10.44
CA VAL A 42 -0.15 -1.16 9.31
C VAL A 42 -0.13 -1.97 8.02
N ALA A 43 0.39 -3.20 8.03
CA ALA A 43 0.41 -4.05 6.83
C ALA A 43 -1.00 -4.28 6.26
N ASP A 44 -1.97 -4.59 7.13
CA ASP A 44 -3.37 -4.75 6.71
C ASP A 44 -3.98 -3.45 6.17
N ALA A 45 -3.72 -2.32 6.82
CA ALA A 45 -4.26 -1.04 6.39
C ALA A 45 -3.75 -0.66 5.00
N VAL A 46 -2.45 -0.83 4.75
CA VAL A 46 -1.83 -0.49 3.47
C VAL A 46 -2.22 -1.51 2.40
N ASN A 47 -2.20 -2.82 2.65
CA ASN A 47 -2.67 -3.82 1.68
C ASN A 47 -4.14 -3.55 1.30
N ARG A 48 -5.01 -3.24 2.27
CA ARG A 48 -6.40 -2.83 1.98
C ARG A 48 -6.46 -1.55 1.14
N LEU A 49 -5.60 -0.58 1.41
CA LEU A 49 -5.54 0.66 0.63
C LEU A 49 -5.10 0.39 -0.82
N LEU A 50 -4.09 -0.46 -1.04
CA LEU A 50 -3.67 -0.89 -2.38
C LEU A 50 -4.81 -1.55 -3.14
N GLN A 51 -5.55 -2.46 -2.48
CA GLN A 51 -6.74 -3.08 -3.06
C GLN A 51 -7.80 -2.03 -3.44
N ASN A 52 -8.07 -1.06 -2.55
CA ASN A 52 -9.03 0.00 -2.82
C ASN A 52 -8.59 0.91 -3.97
N LEU A 53 -7.30 1.22 -4.10
CA LEU A 53 -6.75 1.97 -5.23
C LEU A 53 -6.94 1.21 -6.54
N ALA A 54 -6.63 -0.08 -6.55
CA ALA A 54 -6.84 -0.94 -7.72
C ALA A 54 -8.32 -0.99 -8.14
N ILE A 55 -9.24 -1.17 -7.18
CA ILE A 55 -10.70 -1.17 -7.45
C ILE A 55 -11.16 0.17 -8.01
N LYS A 56 -10.68 1.30 -7.48
CA LYS A 56 -11.03 2.63 -8.02
C LYS A 56 -10.57 2.82 -9.47
N CYS A 57 -9.46 2.18 -9.85
CA CYS A 57 -8.91 2.21 -11.19
C CYS A 57 -9.53 1.18 -12.14
N ALA A 58 -10.32 0.22 -11.64
CA ALA A 58 -10.97 -0.79 -12.45
C ALA A 58 -12.09 -0.18 -13.32
N LYS A 59 -12.03 -0.48 -14.62
CA LYS A 59 -13.04 -0.15 -15.63
C LYS A 59 -13.39 -1.41 -16.42
N SER A 60 -14.41 -1.34 -17.28
CA SER A 60 -14.84 -2.45 -18.12
C SER A 60 -13.75 -3.00 -19.04
N GLU A 61 -12.77 -2.17 -19.41
CA GLU A 61 -11.65 -2.50 -20.29
C GLU A 61 -10.36 -2.90 -19.55
N GLY A 62 -10.40 -2.99 -18.21
CA GLY A 62 -9.24 -3.29 -17.37
C GLY A 62 -8.93 -2.20 -16.35
N ILE A 63 -7.74 -2.27 -15.76
CA ILE A 63 -7.28 -1.34 -14.73
C ILE A 63 -6.52 -0.20 -15.39
N ARG A 64 -6.98 1.04 -15.17
CA ARG A 64 -6.31 2.23 -15.73
C ARG A 64 -5.22 2.72 -14.79
N ASP A 65 -4.01 2.90 -15.32
CA ASP A 65 -2.85 3.41 -14.59
C ASP A 65 -2.95 4.90 -14.28
N TYR A 66 -3.86 5.24 -13.37
CA TYR A 66 -3.97 6.59 -12.79
C TYR A 66 -2.93 6.82 -11.71
N TYR A 67 -2.36 5.74 -11.15
CA TYR A 67 -1.46 5.78 -10.03
C TYR A 67 -0.20 4.97 -10.30
N HIS A 68 0.95 5.54 -9.93
CA HIS A 68 2.17 4.78 -9.64
C HIS A 68 2.27 4.62 -8.13
N VAL A 69 2.58 3.41 -7.67
CA VAL A 69 2.60 3.08 -6.25
C VAL A 69 3.92 2.43 -5.85
N GLY A 70 4.45 2.86 -4.71
CA GLY A 70 5.65 2.31 -4.10
C GLY A 70 5.45 2.07 -2.61
N VAL A 71 6.12 1.06 -2.08
CA VAL A 71 6.17 0.78 -0.65
C VAL A 71 7.63 0.61 -0.27
N ILE A 72 8.13 1.46 0.63
CA ILE A 72 9.47 1.37 1.21
C ILE A 72 9.30 1.00 2.68
N GLY A 73 9.90 -0.12 3.08
CA GLY A 73 10.04 -0.50 4.48
C GLY A 73 11.33 0.08 5.06
N TYR A 74 11.28 0.52 6.30
CA TYR A 74 12.48 0.94 7.04
C TYR A 74 12.51 0.33 8.43
N GLY A 75 13.59 -0.40 8.74
CA GLY A 75 13.78 -1.14 10.00
C GLY A 75 15.22 -1.62 10.12
N ALA A 76 15.42 -2.93 10.08
CA ALA A 76 16.75 -3.56 9.94
C ALA A 76 17.45 -3.18 8.62
N ALA A 77 16.69 -2.91 7.57
CA ALA A 77 17.15 -2.37 6.30
C ALA A 77 16.14 -1.32 5.79
N VAL A 78 16.56 -0.50 4.82
CA VAL A 78 15.69 0.45 4.12
C VAL A 78 15.62 0.04 2.66
N GLY A 79 14.41 -0.16 2.14
CA GLY A 79 14.25 -0.55 0.75
C GLY A 79 12.82 -0.89 0.34
N PRO A 80 12.62 -1.24 -0.94
CA PRO A 80 11.33 -1.71 -1.44
C PRO A 80 10.79 -2.89 -0.61
N ALA A 81 9.52 -2.82 -0.23
CA ALA A 81 8.89 -3.81 0.66
C ALA A 81 7.97 -4.79 -0.06
N PHE A 82 7.71 -4.59 -1.36
CA PHE A 82 6.90 -5.54 -2.12
C PHE A 82 7.58 -6.92 -2.18
N ASN A 83 6.76 -7.97 -2.17
CA ASN A 83 7.23 -9.35 -2.23
C ASN A 83 7.01 -9.98 -3.62
N ASN A 84 7.62 -11.14 -3.84
CA ASN A 84 7.48 -11.97 -5.05
C ASN A 84 7.74 -11.19 -6.35
N SER A 85 6.81 -11.21 -7.32
CA SER A 85 6.99 -10.62 -8.65
C SER A 85 7.27 -9.10 -8.64
N LEU A 86 6.95 -8.43 -7.54
CA LEU A 86 7.18 -7.00 -7.34
C LEU A 86 8.41 -6.72 -6.45
N SER A 87 9.14 -7.75 -6.03
CA SER A 87 10.32 -7.63 -5.17
C SER A 87 11.38 -6.73 -5.81
N GLY A 88 11.91 -5.80 -5.01
CA GLY A 88 12.90 -4.82 -5.45
C GLY A 88 12.35 -3.68 -6.31
N LYS A 89 11.05 -3.67 -6.66
CA LYS A 89 10.45 -2.54 -7.39
C LYS A 89 10.16 -1.38 -6.46
N THR A 90 10.74 -0.24 -6.77
CA THR A 90 10.54 0.98 -5.95
C THR A 90 9.21 1.67 -6.26
N LEU A 91 8.77 1.64 -7.52
CA LEU A 91 7.47 2.11 -7.99
C LEU A 91 6.96 1.15 -9.08
N ALA A 92 5.66 0.93 -9.13
CA ALA A 92 5.00 0.22 -10.22
C ALA A 92 3.63 0.85 -10.54
N PRO A 93 3.14 0.76 -11.79
CA PRO A 93 1.77 1.16 -12.12
C PRO A 93 0.74 0.35 -11.33
N ILE A 94 -0.41 0.95 -10.99
CA ILE A 94 -1.44 0.29 -10.19
C ILE A 94 -2.04 -0.95 -10.85
N SER A 95 -2.07 -1.03 -12.19
CA SER A 95 -2.46 -2.26 -12.90
C SER A 95 -1.49 -3.41 -12.57
N GLU A 96 -0.18 -3.16 -12.63
CA GLU A 96 0.83 -4.15 -12.31
C GLU A 96 0.74 -4.61 -10.85
N ILE A 97 0.53 -3.67 -9.92
CA ILE A 97 0.27 -4.01 -8.52
C ILE A 97 -0.95 -4.93 -8.41
N ALA A 98 -2.07 -4.55 -9.01
CA ALA A 98 -3.32 -5.29 -8.90
C ALA A 98 -3.23 -6.73 -9.44
N ASP A 99 -2.44 -6.95 -10.50
CA ASP A 99 -2.27 -8.25 -11.13
C ASP A 99 -1.29 -9.17 -10.39
N HIS A 100 -0.44 -8.62 -9.51
CA HIS A 100 0.64 -9.37 -8.85
C HIS A 100 0.62 -9.25 -7.31
N PRO A 101 -0.47 -9.65 -6.62
CA PRO A 101 -0.41 -9.87 -5.20
C PRO A 101 0.56 -11.02 -4.89
N ALA A 102 1.35 -10.86 -3.82
CA ALA A 102 2.26 -11.90 -3.36
C ALA A 102 1.50 -13.17 -2.92
N ARG A 103 0.32 -12.99 -2.30
CA ARG A 103 -0.63 -14.06 -1.99
C ARG A 103 -2.05 -13.53 -1.83
N MET A 104 -3.03 -14.42 -1.92
CA MET A 104 -4.43 -14.17 -1.57
C MET A 104 -4.72 -14.87 -0.24
N GLU A 105 -5.12 -14.11 0.77
CA GLU A 105 -5.63 -14.66 2.03
C GLU A 105 -7.15 -14.73 2.02
N GLU A 106 -7.72 -15.71 2.72
CA GLU A 106 -9.15 -15.76 3.01
C GLU A 106 -9.40 -15.25 4.42
N ARG A 107 -10.31 -14.28 4.56
CA ARG A 107 -10.64 -13.68 5.85
C ARG A 107 -12.13 -13.75 6.09
N THR A 108 -12.52 -14.23 7.26
CA THR A 108 -13.92 -14.26 7.68
C THR A 108 -14.32 -12.87 8.18
N LYS A 109 -15.35 -12.30 7.57
CA LYS A 109 -15.97 -11.04 7.99
C LYS A 109 -17.41 -11.33 8.40
N LYS A 110 -17.79 -10.89 9.61
CA LYS A 110 -19.19 -10.88 10.02
C LYS A 110 -19.93 -9.77 9.29
N VAL A 111 -21.01 -10.13 8.62
CA VAL A 111 -21.86 -9.24 7.83
C VAL A 111 -23.29 -9.40 8.30
N ASP A 112 -24.04 -8.30 8.28
CA ASP A 112 -25.46 -8.32 8.62
C ASP A 112 -26.21 -9.24 7.63
N ASP A 113 -27.07 -10.10 8.15
CA ASP A 113 -27.89 -11.02 7.37
C ASP A 113 -29.19 -10.38 6.82
N GLY A 114 -29.44 -9.10 7.15
CA GLY A 114 -30.64 -8.37 6.77
C GLY A 114 -31.88 -8.74 7.60
N ALA A 115 -31.75 -9.66 8.55
CA ALA A 115 -32.78 -10.10 9.49
C ALA A 115 -32.39 -9.79 10.96
N GLY A 116 -31.32 -9.02 11.18
CA GLY A 116 -30.83 -8.62 12.50
C GLY A 116 -29.80 -9.59 13.12
N GLY A 117 -29.33 -10.58 12.36
CA GLY A 117 -28.24 -11.48 12.71
C GLY A 117 -26.93 -11.13 11.99
N LEU A 118 -25.86 -11.84 12.35
CA LEU A 118 -24.55 -11.73 11.70
C LEU A 118 -24.21 -13.09 11.08
N VAL A 119 -23.89 -13.08 9.79
CA VAL A 119 -23.36 -14.25 9.07
C VAL A 119 -21.88 -14.07 8.77
N ASP A 120 -21.14 -15.18 8.84
CA ASP A 120 -19.74 -15.22 8.47
C ASP A 120 -19.61 -15.29 6.94
N GLN A 121 -18.98 -14.28 6.35
CA GLN A 121 -18.65 -14.24 4.93
C GLN A 121 -17.13 -14.33 4.75
N THR A 122 -16.68 -15.32 3.99
CA THR A 122 -15.28 -15.41 3.57
C THR A 122 -15.01 -14.40 2.45
N VAL A 123 -14.04 -13.50 2.66
CA VAL A 123 -13.60 -12.53 1.66
C VAL A 123 -12.13 -12.75 1.30
N LYS A 124 -11.79 -12.55 0.02
CA LYS A 124 -10.40 -12.59 -0.45
C LYS A 124 -9.69 -11.28 -0.09
N PHE A 125 -8.51 -11.40 0.49
CA PHE A 125 -7.67 -10.29 0.92
C PHE A 125 -6.28 -10.42 0.28
N PRO A 126 -5.99 -9.66 -0.80
CA PRO A 126 -4.68 -9.67 -1.43
C PRO A 126 -3.62 -9.05 -0.51
N ILE A 127 -2.45 -9.67 -0.48
CA ILE A 127 -1.27 -9.20 0.24
C ILE A 127 -0.14 -8.94 -0.76
N TRP A 128 0.45 -7.75 -0.71
CA TRP A 128 1.61 -7.37 -1.52
C TRP A 128 2.92 -7.28 -0.72
N PHE A 129 2.82 -7.02 0.58
CA PHE A 129 3.95 -7.01 1.51
C PHE A 129 3.54 -7.50 2.89
N ASP A 130 4.53 -8.02 3.62
CA ASP A 130 4.34 -8.62 4.95
C ASP A 130 4.56 -7.64 6.10
N ALA A 131 3.94 -7.95 7.24
CA ALA A 131 4.23 -7.27 8.49
C ALA A 131 5.65 -7.60 8.96
N VAL A 132 6.45 -6.57 9.21
CA VAL A 132 7.82 -6.70 9.72
C VAL A 132 7.98 -5.79 10.93
N ALA A 133 8.65 -6.30 11.96
CA ALA A 133 9.00 -5.57 13.18
C ALA A 133 10.40 -5.99 13.65
N ASN A 134 11.43 -5.48 12.98
CA ASN A 134 12.81 -5.83 13.23
C ASN A 134 13.74 -4.63 13.01
N GLY A 135 14.75 -4.49 13.88
CA GLY A 135 15.80 -3.47 13.76
C GLY A 135 15.43 -2.10 14.31
N GLY A 136 16.24 -1.10 13.95
CA GLY A 136 16.08 0.29 14.39
C GLY A 136 15.05 1.06 13.55
N THR A 137 15.06 2.39 13.68
CA THR A 137 14.15 3.28 12.97
C THR A 137 14.95 4.27 12.10
N PRO A 138 15.58 3.81 10.99
CA PRO A 138 16.42 4.65 10.12
C PRO A 138 15.58 5.59 9.24
N MET A 139 14.75 6.43 9.86
CA MET A 139 13.77 7.29 9.20
C MET A 139 14.42 8.30 8.25
N CYS A 140 15.57 8.89 8.62
CA CYS A 140 16.29 9.82 7.73
C CYS A 140 16.69 9.14 6.42
N GLN A 141 17.19 7.90 6.49
CA GLN A 141 17.55 7.13 5.30
C GLN A 141 16.32 6.79 4.45
N ALA A 142 15.19 6.47 5.09
CA ALA A 142 13.91 6.25 4.40
C ALA A 142 13.43 7.50 3.65
N LEU A 143 13.54 8.68 4.28
CA LEU A 143 13.18 9.96 3.66
C LEU A 143 14.12 10.33 2.50
N THR A 144 15.44 10.12 2.65
CA THR A 144 16.39 10.32 1.55
C THR A 144 16.10 9.39 0.36
N GLN A 145 15.75 8.13 0.63
CA GLN A 145 15.35 7.21 -0.44
C GLN A 145 14.03 7.64 -1.08
N ALA A 146 13.07 8.12 -0.30
CA ALA A 146 11.81 8.65 -0.80
C ALA A 146 12.01 9.86 -1.71
N GLU A 147 12.83 10.82 -1.29
CA GLU A 147 13.21 11.99 -2.09
C GLU A 147 13.80 11.58 -3.43
N ARG A 148 14.74 10.64 -3.44
CA ARG A 148 15.34 10.13 -4.69
C ARG A 148 14.28 9.57 -5.64
N VAL A 149 13.41 8.71 -5.11
CA VAL A 149 12.36 8.03 -5.89
C VAL A 149 11.36 9.03 -6.46
N LEU A 150 10.92 9.98 -5.64
CA LEU A 150 9.95 10.99 -6.07
C LEU A 150 10.59 11.98 -7.06
N THR A 151 11.85 12.36 -6.87
CA THR A 151 12.58 13.22 -7.82
C THR A 151 12.69 12.55 -9.20
N GLU A 152 13.08 11.27 -9.23
CA GLU A 152 13.12 10.48 -10.47
C GLU A 152 11.74 10.39 -11.12
N TRP A 153 10.67 10.17 -10.33
CA TRP A 153 9.32 10.07 -10.85
C TRP A 153 8.79 11.40 -11.41
N ILE A 154 9.01 12.52 -10.72
CA ILE A 154 8.62 13.87 -11.17
C ILE A 154 9.32 14.21 -12.49
N ALA A 155 10.61 13.91 -12.61
CA ALA A 155 11.36 14.14 -13.86
C ALA A 155 10.78 13.35 -15.05
N GLN A 156 10.20 12.18 -14.81
CA GLN A 156 9.55 11.36 -15.83
C GLN A 156 8.08 11.74 -16.09
N HIS A 157 7.42 12.39 -15.13
CA HIS A 157 6.02 12.77 -15.18
C HIS A 157 5.84 14.26 -14.86
N PRO A 158 6.31 15.18 -15.72
CA PRO A 158 6.25 16.62 -15.46
C PRO A 158 4.82 17.17 -15.34
N ASN A 159 3.83 16.46 -15.90
CA ASN A 159 2.40 16.79 -15.79
C ASN A 159 1.67 15.90 -14.76
N GLY A 160 2.39 15.09 -13.99
CA GLY A 160 1.81 14.24 -12.96
C GLY A 160 1.12 15.06 -11.88
N PHE A 161 0.09 14.51 -11.23
CA PHE A 161 -0.63 15.21 -10.17
C PHE A 161 -0.09 14.87 -8.77
N PRO A 162 0.09 15.85 -7.87
CA PRO A 162 -0.04 17.28 -8.12
C PRO A 162 1.10 17.79 -9.02
N PRO A 163 0.83 18.68 -9.99
CA PRO A 163 1.87 19.21 -10.86
C PRO A 163 2.93 19.95 -10.05
N SER A 164 4.19 19.69 -10.35
CA SER A 164 5.37 20.30 -9.74
C SER A 164 5.54 21.76 -10.13
#